data_AF-V5IGU6-F1
#
_entry.id   AF-V5IGU6-F1
#
_cell.length_a   1.000
_cell.length_b   1.000
_cell.length_c   1.000
_cell.angle_alpha   90.00
_cell.angle_beta   90.00
_cell.angle_gamma   90.00
#
_symmetry.space_group_name_H-M   'P 1'
#
loop_
_entity.id
_entity.type
_entity.pdbx_description
1 polymer ?
#
loop_
_entity_poly.entity_id
_entity_poly.type
_entity_poly.pdbx_seq_one_letter_code
_entity_poly.pdbx_strand_id
1 'polypeptide(L)'
;WLQERGFFVPWSINCRLCNKPETIEHCFIYCNDAVYFWDVLQRTLKKDIDFTEHSIRFLPVEQHGVVPYDLFMLLGLHSLWKCRMIDRNAEQPRTTRSLFIEEVAKVRSVYEAHPPVPDWFSLFDACLNLPHF
;
A
#
# COMPACT_ATOMS: atom_id res chain seq x y z
N TRP A 1 19.41 -10.83 11.38
CA TRP A 1 20.57 -9.95 11.63
C TRP A 1 20.78 -9.57 13.11
N LEU A 2 19.93 -8.75 13.76
CA LEU A 2 20.15 -8.34 15.16
C LEU A 2 20.14 -9.53 16.14
N GLN A 3 19.15 -10.42 16.01
CA GLN A 3 19.04 -11.65 16.80
C GLN A 3 20.24 -12.58 16.60
N GLU A 4 20.72 -12.74 15.36
CA GLU A 4 21.91 -13.55 15.03
C GLU A 4 23.19 -13.01 15.65
N ARG A 5 23.22 -11.72 15.99
CA ARG A 5 24.34 -11.05 16.66
C ARG A 5 24.19 -11.01 18.19
N GLY A 6 23.21 -11.74 18.74
CA GLY A 6 22.99 -11.85 20.18
C GLY A 6 22.33 -10.63 20.84
N PHE A 7 21.83 -9.68 20.04
CA PHE A 7 21.05 -8.56 20.59
C PHE A 7 19.64 -9.02 20.92
N PHE A 8 19.14 -8.59 22.08
CA PHE A 8 17.73 -8.77 22.44
C PHE A 8 16.85 -8.03 21.42
N VAL A 9 15.99 -8.78 20.75
CA VAL A 9 14.95 -8.21 19.88
C VAL A 9 13.64 -8.38 20.64
N PRO A 10 13.09 -7.29 21.21
CA PRO A 10 11.75 -7.36 21.73
C PRO A 10 10.82 -7.64 20.55
N TRP A 11 9.83 -8.53 20.76
CA TRP A 11 8.84 -8.96 19.77
C TRP A 11 9.35 -9.95 18.71
N SER A 12 8.42 -10.70 18.12
CA SER A 12 8.75 -11.62 17.01
C SER A 12 9.17 -10.82 15.79
N ILE A 13 10.23 -11.27 15.10
CA ILE A 13 10.59 -10.77 13.76
C ILE A 13 9.65 -11.31 12.67
N ASN A 14 8.66 -12.12 13.05
CA ASN A 14 7.70 -12.68 12.11
C ASN A 14 6.49 -11.78 11.97
N CYS A 15 5.95 -11.74 10.75
CA CYS A 15 4.72 -11.04 10.45
C CYS A 15 3.57 -11.62 11.29
N ARG A 16 2.79 -10.73 11.92
CA ARG A 16 1.64 -11.12 12.75
C ARG A 16 0.58 -11.91 11.99
N LEU A 17 0.40 -11.61 10.71
CA LEU A 17 -0.66 -12.20 9.88
C LEU A 17 -0.27 -13.56 9.31
N CYS A 18 0.99 -13.72 8.92
CA CYS A 18 1.47 -14.92 8.21
C CYS A 18 2.37 -15.82 9.06
N ASN A 19 2.83 -15.33 10.22
CA ASN A 19 3.83 -15.97 11.10
C ASN A 19 5.11 -16.42 10.38
N LYS A 20 5.52 -15.68 9.35
CA LYS A 20 6.77 -15.87 8.59
C LYS A 20 7.72 -14.70 8.87
N PRO A 21 9.04 -14.87 8.72
CA PRO A 21 9.99 -13.77 8.87
C PRO A 21 9.55 -12.54 8.07
N GLU A 22 9.44 -11.41 8.75
CA GLU A 22 8.97 -10.17 8.16
C GLU A 22 10.16 -9.45 7.47
N THR A 23 10.19 -9.54 6.14
CA THR A 23 11.10 -8.77 5.28
C THR A 23 10.33 -7.66 4.57
N ILE A 24 11.05 -6.75 3.89
CA ILE A 24 10.43 -5.71 3.06
C ILE A 24 9.53 -6.36 2.00
N GLU A 25 10.03 -7.39 1.32
CA GLU A 25 9.31 -8.13 0.29
C GLU A 25 8.11 -8.87 0.89
N HIS A 26 8.25 -9.43 2.10
CA HIS A 26 7.10 -10.03 2.78
C HIS A 26 6.03 -8.98 3.09
N CYS A 27 6.39 -7.85 3.72
CA CYS A 27 5.45 -6.80 4.08
C CYS A 27 4.65 -6.27 2.90
N PHE A 28 5.34 -6.03 1.78
CA PHE A 28 4.78 -5.31 0.64
C PHE A 28 4.30 -6.20 -0.49
N ILE A 29 4.73 -7.46 -0.60
CA ILE A 29 4.40 -8.32 -1.75
C ILE A 29 3.78 -9.63 -1.28
N TYR A 30 4.41 -10.33 -0.33
CA TYR A 30 4.06 -11.73 -0.05
C TYR A 30 3.17 -11.96 1.18
N CYS A 31 2.92 -10.94 1.98
CA CYS A 31 1.98 -11.03 3.09
C CYS A 31 0.54 -11.15 2.54
N ASN A 32 -0.30 -11.97 3.16
CA ASN A 32 -1.69 -12.16 2.72
C ASN A 32 -2.42 -10.82 2.54
N ASP A 33 -2.26 -9.90 3.49
CA ASP A 33 -2.84 -8.55 3.42
C ASP A 33 -2.34 -7.74 2.21
N ALA A 34 -1.05 -7.86 1.85
CA ALA A 34 -0.51 -7.23 0.65
C ALA A 34 -1.05 -7.89 -0.63
N VAL A 35 -1.06 -9.24 -0.69
CA VAL A 35 -1.55 -9.99 -1.85
C VAL A 35 -3.01 -9.62 -2.15
N TYR A 36 -3.88 -9.65 -1.13
CA TYR A 36 -5.29 -9.31 -1.31
C TYR A 36 -5.49 -7.83 -1.66
N PHE A 37 -4.77 -6.93 -0.99
CA PHE A 37 -4.84 -5.50 -1.27
C PHE A 37 -4.46 -5.18 -2.71
N TRP A 38 -3.35 -5.72 -3.20
CA TRP A 38 -2.88 -5.46 -4.57
C TRP A 38 -3.79 -6.07 -5.63
N ASP A 39 -4.32 -7.27 -5.41
CA ASP A 39 -5.29 -7.88 -6.33
C ASP A 39 -6.56 -7.02 -6.44
N VAL A 40 -7.12 -6.58 -5.31
CA VAL A 40 -8.29 -5.69 -5.31
C VAL A 40 -7.97 -4.35 -5.97
N LEU A 41 -6.82 -3.73 -5.65
CA LEU A 41 -6.44 -2.43 -6.21
C LEU A 41 -6.25 -2.48 -7.73
N GLN A 42 -5.54 -3.49 -8.24
CA GLN A 42 -5.33 -3.67 -9.68
C GLN A 42 -6.65 -3.86 -10.44
N ARG A 43 -7.59 -4.63 -9.87
CA ARG A 43 -8.94 -4.80 -10.42
C ARG A 43 -9.73 -3.49 -10.41
N THR A 44 -9.61 -2.70 -9.35
CA THR A 44 -10.25 -1.37 -9.25
C THR A 44 -9.69 -0.38 -10.26
N LEU A 45 -8.37 -0.36 -10.46
CA LEU A 45 -7.68 0.53 -11.39
C LEU A 45 -7.70 0.03 -12.85
N LYS A 46 -8.14 -1.22 -13.08
CA LYS A 46 -8.08 -1.92 -14.37
C LYS A 46 -6.68 -1.90 -14.99
N LYS A 47 -5.65 -2.00 -14.15
CA LYS A 47 -4.24 -1.97 -14.54
C LYS A 47 -3.54 -3.14 -13.87
N ASP A 48 -2.86 -3.93 -14.69
CA ASP A 48 -1.94 -4.98 -14.24
C ASP A 48 -0.61 -4.33 -13.87
N ILE A 49 -0.17 -4.54 -12.64
CA ILE A 49 1.04 -3.96 -12.06
C ILE A 49 1.88 -5.13 -11.53
N ASP A 50 3.08 -5.29 -12.10
CA ASP A 50 4.00 -6.31 -11.63
C ASP A 50 4.66 -5.87 -10.32
N PHE A 51 4.34 -6.58 -9.23
CA PHE A 51 4.89 -6.33 -7.89
C PHE A 51 6.14 -7.19 -7.67
N THR A 52 7.29 -6.58 -7.94
CA THR A 52 8.62 -7.16 -7.74
C THR A 52 9.40 -6.35 -6.71
N GLU A 53 10.50 -6.91 -6.22
CA GLU A 53 11.48 -6.21 -5.38
C GLU A 53 11.92 -4.88 -5.99
N HIS A 54 12.04 -4.83 -7.32
CA HIS A 54 12.42 -3.64 -8.06
C HIS A 54 11.27 -2.65 -8.11
N SER A 55 10.05 -3.09 -8.43
CA SER A 55 8.93 -2.17 -8.62
C SER A 55 8.49 -1.49 -7.33
N ILE A 56 8.52 -2.17 -6.18
CA ILE A 56 8.19 -1.56 -4.89
C ILE A 56 9.21 -0.50 -4.43
N ARG A 57 10.44 -0.50 -4.99
CA ARG A 57 11.51 0.45 -4.62
C ARG A 57 11.64 1.61 -5.58
N PHE A 58 11.51 1.33 -6.88
CA PHE A 58 11.80 2.32 -7.92
C PHE A 58 10.55 2.86 -8.60
N LEU A 59 9.37 2.29 -8.31
CA LEU A 59 8.11 2.66 -8.95
C LEU A 59 8.25 2.89 -10.47
N PRO A 60 8.81 1.92 -11.24
CA PRO A 60 9.02 2.06 -12.67
C PRO A 60 7.69 1.88 -13.42
N VAL A 61 6.68 2.64 -13.02
CA VAL A 61 5.37 2.64 -13.64
C VAL A 61 5.44 3.53 -14.87
N GLU A 62 4.68 3.16 -15.90
CA GLU A 62 4.72 3.71 -17.26
C GLU A 62 4.90 5.24 -17.31
N GLN A 63 6.07 5.70 -17.77
CA GLN A 63 6.48 7.10 -17.73
C GLN A 63 5.74 8.02 -18.71
N HIS A 64 4.97 7.45 -19.64
CA HIS A 64 4.26 8.19 -20.70
C HIS A 64 2.73 7.99 -20.63
N GLY A 65 2.23 7.42 -19.54
CA GLY A 65 0.80 7.31 -19.29
C GLY A 65 0.18 8.64 -18.87
N VAL A 66 -1.09 8.86 -19.23
CA VAL A 66 -1.87 10.02 -18.76
C VAL A 66 -2.27 9.86 -17.29
N VAL A 67 -2.40 8.62 -16.82
CA VAL A 67 -2.78 8.25 -15.45
C VAL A 67 -1.51 8.02 -14.61
N PRO A 68 -1.36 8.68 -13.44
CA PRO A 68 -0.22 8.48 -12.56
C PRO A 68 -0.40 7.22 -11.70
N TYR A 69 -0.21 6.04 -12.29
CA TYR A 69 -0.33 4.77 -11.56
C TYR A 69 0.72 4.58 -10.46
N ASP A 70 1.87 5.24 -10.59
CA ASP A 70 2.90 5.37 -9.55
C ASP A 70 2.35 6.03 -8.28
N LEU A 71 1.50 7.05 -8.39
CA LEU A 71 0.84 7.69 -7.26
C LEU A 71 -0.05 6.69 -6.51
N PHE A 72 -0.89 5.93 -7.23
CA PHE A 72 -1.76 4.93 -6.60
C PHE A 72 -0.94 3.80 -5.94
N MET A 73 0.13 3.36 -6.60
CA MET A 73 1.07 2.37 -6.04
C MET A 73 1.76 2.90 -4.78
N LEU A 74 2.22 4.15 -4.78
CA LEU A 74 2.83 4.80 -3.62
C LEU A 74 1.86 4.90 -2.43
N LEU A 75 0.61 5.31 -2.68
CA LEU A 75 -0.43 5.36 -1.64
C LEU A 75 -0.72 3.96 -1.07
N GLY A 76 -0.71 2.94 -1.93
CA GLY A 76 -0.86 1.54 -1.51
C GLY A 76 0.30 1.07 -0.64
N LEU A 77 1.54 1.31 -1.05
CA LEU A 77 2.75 0.98 -0.28
C LEU A 77 2.75 1.70 1.07
N HIS A 78 2.41 2.99 1.08
CA HIS A 78 2.32 3.76 2.32
C HIS A 78 1.25 3.20 3.26
N SER A 79 0.11 2.75 2.72
CA SER A 79 -0.98 2.17 3.52
C SER A 79 -0.60 0.83 4.13
N LEU A 80 0.08 -0.04 3.37
CA LEU A 80 0.63 -1.30 3.87
C LEU A 80 1.65 -1.06 4.98
N TRP A 81 2.56 -0.09 4.77
CA TRP A 81 3.54 0.29 5.78
C TRP A 81 2.86 0.81 7.05
N LYS A 82 1.91 1.74 6.93
CA LYS A 82 1.14 2.26 8.08
C LYS A 82 0.42 1.13 8.81
N CYS A 83 -0.14 0.15 8.12
CA CYS A 83 -0.82 -0.97 8.76
C CYS A 83 0.14 -1.82 9.62
N ARG A 84 1.39 -2.02 9.19
CA ARG A 84 2.43 -2.71 9.99
C ARG A 84 2.91 -1.87 11.17
N MET A 85 2.89 -0.56 11.00
CA MET A 85 3.32 0.41 11.98
C MET A 85 2.39 0.53 13.20
N ILE A 86 1.11 0.20 13.05
CA ILE A 86 0.11 0.31 14.12
C ILE A 86 0.52 -0.45 15.38
N ASP A 87 0.93 -1.71 15.23
CA ASP A 87 1.31 -2.55 16.37
C ASP A 87 2.57 -2.01 17.06
N ARG A 88 3.53 -1.50 16.28
CA ARG A 88 4.77 -0.89 16.80
C ARG A 88 4.50 0.43 17.53
N ASN A 89 3.53 1.21 17.07
CA ASN A 89 3.18 2.51 17.64
C ASN A 89 2.09 2.44 18.70
N ALA A 90 1.55 1.24 18.99
CA ALA A 90 0.39 1.05 19.87
C ALA A 90 -0.83 1.90 19.46
N GLU A 91 -1.04 2.04 18.14
CA GLU A 91 -2.20 2.74 17.59
C GLU A 91 -3.45 1.85 17.58
N GLN A 92 -4.63 2.44 17.35
CA GLN A 92 -5.86 1.66 17.22
C GLN A 92 -5.80 0.72 16.00
N PRO A 93 -6.31 -0.52 16.11
CA PRO A 93 -6.33 -1.46 14.99
C PRO A 93 -7.08 -0.89 13.80
N ARG A 94 -6.42 -0.87 12.65
CA ARG A 94 -6.99 -0.47 11.36
C ARG A 94 -6.56 -1.44 10.27
N THR A 95 -7.31 -1.47 9.18
CA THR A 95 -6.99 -2.27 8.00
C THR A 95 -6.21 -1.45 6.98
N THR A 96 -5.39 -2.12 6.17
CA THR A 96 -4.72 -1.50 5.00
C THR A 96 -5.73 -0.76 4.12
N ARG A 97 -6.92 -1.35 3.91
CA ARG A 97 -8.03 -0.72 3.18
C ARG A 97 -8.45 0.62 3.78
N SER A 98 -8.70 0.69 5.10
CA SER A 98 -9.18 1.93 5.72
C SER A 98 -8.11 3.02 5.71
N LEU A 99 -6.83 2.64 5.84
CA LEU A 99 -5.69 3.54 5.65
C LEU A 99 -5.62 4.06 4.22
N PHE A 100 -5.73 3.18 3.24
CA PHE A 100 -5.70 3.56 1.82
C PHE A 100 -6.82 4.51 1.43
N ILE A 101 -8.06 4.23 1.84
CA ILE A 101 -9.22 5.10 1.56
C ILE A 101 -9.01 6.50 2.16
N GLU A 102 -8.47 6.58 3.38
CA GLU A 102 -8.18 7.87 4.02
C GLU A 102 -7.10 8.66 3.26
N GLU A 103 -6.01 8.00 2.86
CA GLU A 103 -4.92 8.65 2.11
C GLU A 103 -5.40 9.09 0.72
N VAL A 104 -6.18 8.25 0.02
CA VAL A 104 -6.81 8.60 -1.26
C VAL A 104 -7.76 9.78 -1.11
N ALA A 105 -8.58 9.83 -0.06
CA ALA A 105 -9.49 10.95 0.18
C ALA A 105 -8.75 12.28 0.35
N LYS A 106 -7.62 12.27 1.06
CA LYS A 106 -6.75 13.45 1.22
C LYS A 106 -6.14 13.90 -0.10
N VAL A 107 -5.61 12.97 -0.90
CA VAL A 107 -5.04 13.32 -2.20
C VAL A 107 -6.12 13.83 -3.16
N ARG A 108 -7.27 13.15 -3.21
CA ARG A 108 -8.43 13.56 -4.02
C ARG A 108 -8.87 14.99 -3.70
N SER A 109 -8.96 15.37 -2.42
CA SER A 109 -9.39 16.72 -2.04
C SER A 109 -8.42 17.81 -2.49
N VAL A 110 -7.11 17.51 -2.56
CA VAL A 110 -6.11 18.43 -3.11
C VAL A 110 -6.34 18.68 -4.61
N TYR A 111 -6.63 17.63 -5.38
CA TYR A 111 -6.96 17.78 -6.80
C TYR A 111 -8.30 18.51 -7.00
N GLU A 112 -9.32 18.17 -6.21
CA GLU A 112 -10.66 18.78 -6.29
C GLU A 112 -10.63 20.29 -6.00
N ALA A 113 -9.73 20.73 -5.12
CA ALA A 113 -9.54 22.15 -4.80
C ALA A 113 -8.93 22.97 -5.96
N HIS A 114 -8.40 22.33 -7.01
CA HIS A 114 -7.72 23.01 -8.13
C HIS A 114 -8.28 22.61 -9.51
N PRO A 115 -9.48 23.10 -9.90
CA PRO A 115 -10.02 22.85 -11.24
C PRO A 115 -9.19 23.46 -12.38
N PRO A 116 -9.21 22.88 -13.59
CA PRO A 116 -9.92 21.65 -13.98
C PRO A 116 -9.24 20.39 -13.44
N VAL A 117 -10.04 19.41 -13.02
CA VAL A 117 -9.53 18.12 -12.55
C VAL A 117 -9.11 17.23 -13.75
N PRO A 118 -8.11 16.34 -13.58
CA PRO A 118 -7.68 15.43 -14.64
C PRO A 118 -8.79 14.44 -15.08
N ASP A 119 -8.74 13.97 -16.33
CA ASP A 119 -9.73 13.01 -16.87
C ASP A 119 -9.80 11.69 -16.07
N TRP A 120 -8.68 11.29 -15.47
CA TRP A 120 -8.56 10.10 -14.65
C TRP A 120 -8.98 10.31 -13.19
N PHE A 121 -9.45 11.50 -12.80
CA PHE A 121 -9.84 11.81 -11.42
C PHE A 121 -10.88 10.84 -10.84
N SER A 122 -11.77 10.29 -11.67
CA SER A 122 -12.75 9.27 -11.28
C SER A 122 -12.13 7.98 -10.71
N LEU A 123 -10.84 7.72 -10.96
CA LEU A 123 -10.10 6.62 -10.33
C LEU A 123 -9.95 6.83 -8.82
N PHE A 124 -9.91 8.07 -8.33
CA PHE A 124 -9.99 8.31 -6.89
C PHE A 124 -11.33 7.87 -6.32
N ASP A 125 -12.44 8.15 -7.01
CA ASP A 125 -13.77 7.70 -6.57
C ASP A 125 -13.87 6.17 -6.58
N ALA A 126 -13.28 5.51 -7.57
CA ALA A 126 -13.16 4.05 -7.58
C ALA A 126 -12.35 3.52 -6.38
N CYS A 127 -11.24 4.18 -6.04
CA CYS A 127 -10.40 3.84 -4.89
C CYS A 127 -11.07 4.14 -3.54
N LEU A 128 -11.91 5.17 -3.43
CA LEU A 128 -12.69 5.43 -2.22
C LEU A 128 -13.73 4.32 -1.96
N ASN A 129 -14.21 3.69 -3.03
CA ASN A 129 -15.13 2.56 -3.00
C ASN A 129 -14.41 1.20 -3.07
N LEU A 130 -13.14 1.13 -2.65
CA LEU A 130 -12.34 -0.11 -2.72
C LEU A 130 -13.11 -1.27 -2.05
N PRO A 131 -13.27 -2.44 -2.72
CA PRO A 131 -13.92 -3.59 -2.13
C PRO A 131 -13.25 -4.07 -0.82
N HIS A 132 -14.00 -4.81 -0.01
CA HIS A 132 -13.44 -5.52 1.14
C HIS A 132 -12.67 -6.76 0.70
N PHE A 133 -11.67 -7.12 1.50
CA PHE A 133 -10.84 -8.31 1.35
C PHE A 133 -10.35 -8.78 2.72
#